data_AF-A0A9D6VLM9-F1
#
_entry.id   AF-A0A9D6VLM9-F1
#
_cell.length_a   1.000
_cell.length_b   1.000
_cell.length_c   1.000
_cell.angle_alpha   90.00
_cell.angle_beta   90.00
_cell.angle_gamma   90.00
#
_symmetry.space_group_name_H-M   'P 1'
#
loop_
_entity.id
_entity.type
_entity.pdbx_description
1 polymer ?
#
loop_
_entity_poly.entity_id
_entity_poly.type
_entity_poly.pdbx_seq_one_letter_code
_entity_poly.pdbx_strand_id
1 'polypeptide(L)' 'MAIAICNLNLNLNLGTAPIIPRNWREFLSGDVSKETAEVISCHERTGRPLGSETFIKNLELQLNRSLRKRKPVPKITN' A
#
# COMPACT_ATOMS: atom_id res chain seq x y z
N MET A 1 -22.72 -13.07 -8.29
CA MET A 1 -22.41 -12.62 -9.67
C MET A 1 -22.32 -11.11 -9.67
N ALA A 2 -21.34 -10.56 -10.39
CA ALA A 2 -20.98 -9.14 -10.52
C ALA A 2 -20.15 -8.53 -9.37
N ILE A 3 -18.88 -8.95 -9.25
CA ILE A 3 -17.82 -8.04 -8.84
C ILE A 3 -17.45 -7.26 -10.11
N ALA A 4 -18.03 -6.08 -10.28
CA ALA A 4 -17.66 -5.17 -11.35
C ALA A 4 -16.33 -4.49 -10.96
N ILE A 5 -15.25 -4.98 -11.54
CA ILE A 5 -13.98 -4.27 -11.64
C ILE A 5 -14.26 -2.95 -12.35
N CYS A 6 -14.06 -1.83 -11.69
CA CYS A 6 -13.86 -0.57 -12.38
C CYS A 6 -12.43 -0.09 -12.07
N ASN A 7 -11.51 -0.50 -12.93
CA ASN A 7 -10.27 0.23 -13.16
C ASN A 7 -10.66 1.63 -13.62
N LEU A 8 -10.43 2.64 -12.77
CA LEU A 8 -10.36 4.02 -13.24
C LEU A 8 -8.94 4.52 -12.99
N ASN A 9 -8.17 4.51 -14.08
CA ASN A 9 -6.98 5.31 -14.25
C ASN A 9 -7.35 6.78 -13.94
N LEU A 10 -6.78 7.36 -12.89
CA LEU A 10 -6.77 8.81 -12.70
C LEU A 10 -5.39 9.23 -12.23
N ASN A 11 -4.55 9.57 -13.20
CA ASN A 11 -3.50 10.54 -12.98
C ASN A 11 -4.15 11.94 -12.82
N LEU A 12 -3.49 12.76 -12.00
CA LEU A 12 -3.50 14.23 -11.93
C LEU A 12 -4.30 14.91 -10.81
N ASN A 13 -3.51 15.58 -9.95
CA ASN A 13 -3.71 16.90 -9.35
C ASN A 13 -4.80 17.10 -8.28
N LEU A 14 -4.30 17.36 -7.06
CA LEU A 14 -4.86 18.22 -6.00
C LEU A 14 -6.40 18.31 -5.94
N GLY A 15 -7.05 17.41 -5.21
CA GLY A 15 -8.46 17.63 -4.82
C GLY A 15 -9.30 16.42 -4.44
N THR A 16 -8.82 15.19 -4.63
CA THR A 16 -9.57 14.01 -4.17
C THR A 16 -9.26 13.77 -2.70
N ALA A 17 -10.22 14.07 -1.81
CA ALA A 17 -10.14 13.63 -0.43
C ALA A 17 -9.84 12.12 -0.42
N PRO A 18 -8.89 11.64 0.41
CA PRO A 18 -8.66 10.22 0.52
C PRO A 18 -10.01 9.55 0.86
N ILE A 19 -10.30 8.42 0.23
CA ILE A 19 -11.46 7.59 0.58
C ILE A 19 -11.16 7.04 1.98
N ILE A 20 -11.40 7.85 3.00
CA ILE A 20 -11.31 7.45 4.39
C ILE A 20 -12.66 6.80 4.69
N PRO A 21 -12.69 5.49 4.99
CA PRO A 21 -13.93 4.84 5.36
C PRO A 21 -14.55 5.58 6.54
N ARG A 22 -15.82 5.98 6.41
CA ARG A 22 -16.56 6.60 7.50
C ARG A 22 -16.72 5.64 8.69
N ASN A 23 -16.71 4.34 8.40
CA ASN A 23 -16.73 3.27 9.39
C ASN A 23 -15.67 2.21 9.05
N TRP A 24 -14.59 2.21 9.84
CA TRP A 24 -13.51 1.24 9.69
C TRP A 24 -13.94 -0.20 9.99
N ARG A 25 -14.86 -0.41 10.94
CA ARG A 25 -15.31 -1.76 11.29
C ARG A 25 -16.03 -2.42 10.13
N GLU A 26 -16.94 -1.69 9.50
CA GLU A 26 -17.70 -2.17 8.35
C GLU A 26 -16.78 -2.41 7.15
N PHE A 27 -15.87 -1.48 6.87
CA PHE A 27 -14.88 -1.62 5.80
C PHE A 27 -13.99 -2.86 5.97
N LEU A 28 -13.51 -3.11 7.19
CA LEU A 28 -12.64 -4.25 7.49
C LEU A 28 -13.42 -5.58 7.66
N SER A 29 -14.75 -5.53 7.77
CA SER A 29 -15.58 -6.73 7.86
C SER A 29 -15.87 -7.39 6.52
N GLY A 30 -15.51 -6.75 5.41
CA GLY A 30 -15.68 -7.32 4.08
C GLY A 30 -14.77 -8.51 3.84
N ASP A 31 -15.30 -9.54 3.16
CA ASP A 31 -14.49 -10.67 2.73
C ASP A 31 -13.48 -10.23 1.67
N VAL A 32 -12.22 -10.62 1.89
CA VAL A 32 -11.15 -10.51 0.90
C VAL A 32 -10.85 -11.90 0.34
N SER A 33 -10.43 -11.97 -0.93
CA SER A 33 -9.99 -13.25 -1.48
C SER A 33 -8.81 -13.80 -0.69
N LYS A 34 -8.70 -15.13 -0.61
CA LYS A 34 -7.58 -15.79 0.09
C LYS A 34 -6.23 -15.31 -0.42
N GLU A 35 -6.09 -15.16 -1.74
CA GLU A 35 -4.89 -14.61 -2.38
C GLU A 35 -4.58 -13.19 -1.89
N THR A 36 -5.58 -12.32 -1.80
CA THR A 36 -5.40 -10.95 -1.29
C THR A 36 -4.98 -10.95 0.18
N ALA A 37 -5.61 -11.81 1.00
CA ALA A 37 -5.26 -11.96 2.41
C ALA A 37 -3.81 -12.44 2.62
N GLU A 38 -3.36 -13.42 1.83
CA GLU A 38 -1.99 -13.94 1.86
C GLU A 38 -0.97 -12.86 1.48
N VAL A 39 -1.27 -12.08 0.44
CA VAL A 39 -0.43 -10.96 0.00
C VAL A 39 -0.32 -9.90 1.09
N ILE A 40 -1.42 -9.51 1.72
CA ILE A 40 -1.43 -8.54 2.83
C ILE A 40 -0.59 -9.07 4.00
N SER A 41 -0.84 -10.31 4.45
CA SER A 41 -0.13 -10.91 5.59
C SER A 41 1.40 -10.98 5.36
N CYS A 42 1.84 -11.30 4.14
CA CYS A 42 3.26 -11.32 3.80
C CYS A 42 3.92 -9.93 3.95
N HIS A 43 3.21 -8.88 3.53
CA HIS A 43 3.71 -7.51 3.55
C HIS A 43 3.62 -6.87 4.94
N GLU A 44 2.64 -7.26 5.76
CA GLU A 44 2.62 -6.96 7.20
C GLU A 44 3.86 -7.52 7.91
N ARG A 45 4.20 -8.79 7.66
CA ARG A 45 5.35 -9.45 8.29
C ARG A 45 6.69 -8.80 7.93
N THR A 46 6.82 -8.28 6.72
CA THR A 46 8.05 -7.59 6.28
C THR A 46 8.05 -6.10 6.62
N GLY A 47 6.90 -5.54 7.03
CA GLY A 47 6.70 -4.11 7.25
C GLY A 47 6.83 -3.27 5.97
N ARG A 48 6.82 -3.90 4.79
CA ARG A 48 6.99 -3.22 3.50
C ARG A 48 5.61 -2.95 2.90
N PRO A 49 5.26 -1.69 2.61
CA PRO A 49 3.94 -1.38 2.09
C PRO A 49 3.72 -2.01 0.71
N LEU A 50 2.53 -2.58 0.54
CA LEU A 50 1.97 -2.89 -0.77
C LEU A 50 1.59 -1.61 -1.51
N GLY A 51 1.87 -1.54 -2.81
CA GLY A 51 1.42 -0.44 -3.66
C GLY A 51 2.34 -0.19 -4.85
N SER A 52 1.91 0.73 -5.72
CA SER A 52 2.73 1.17 -6.86
C SER A 52 3.95 1.97 -6.41
N GLU A 53 4.97 2.06 -7.27
CA GLU A 53 6.16 2.89 -7.01
C GLU A 53 5.78 4.36 -6.73
N THR A 54 4.74 4.87 -7.39
CA THR A 54 4.22 6.22 -7.17
C THR A 54 3.60 6.35 -5.78
N PHE A 55 2.81 5.37 -5.35
CA PHE A 55 2.23 5.34 -4.00
C PHE A 55 3.33 5.35 -2.94
N ILE A 56 4.32 4.46 -3.05
CA ILE A 56 5.44 4.37 -2.10
C ILE A 56 6.23 5.68 -2.07
N LYS A 57 6.50 6.29 -3.22
CA LYS A 57 7.22 7.58 -3.29
C LYS A 57 6.47 8.69 -2.55
N ASN A 58 5.16 8.80 -2.75
CA ASN A 58 4.34 9.80 -2.05
C ASN A 58 4.31 9.55 -0.54
N LEU A 59 4.25 8.28 -0.13
CA LEU A 59 4.24 7.86 1.27
C LEU A 59 5.59 8.18 1.96
N GLU A 60 6.72 7.90 1.29
CA GLU A 60 8.06 8.25 1.77
C GLU A 60 8.23 9.77 1.94
N LEU A 61 7.67 10.58 1.03
CA LEU A 61 7.67 12.04 1.11
C LEU A 61 6.86 12.53 2.32
N GLN A 62 5.67 11.99 2.53
CA GLN A 62 4.79 12.38 3.65
C GLN A 62 5.37 11.99 5.01
N LEU A 63 5.98 10.80 5.12
CA LEU A 63 6.57 10.33 6.37
C LEU A 63 8.01 10.80 6.59
N ASN A 64 8.61 11.46 5.60
CA ASN A 64 10.02 11.85 5.59
C ASN A 64 10.98 10.71 5.97
N ARG A 65 10.67 9.48 5.53
CA ARG A 65 11.48 8.28 5.80
C ARG A 65 11.46 7.35 4.59
N SER A 66 12.50 6.53 4.43
CA SER A 66 12.57 5.55 3.34
C SER A 66 11.98 4.21 3.78
N LEU A 67 11.06 3.71 2.96
CA LEU A 67 10.37 2.43 3.10
C LEU A 67 10.89 1.40 2.08
N ARG A 68 11.41 1.87 0.95
CA ARG A 68 12.02 0.99 -0.07
C ARG A 68 13.25 0.25 0.47
N LYS A 69 13.54 -0.91 -0.13
CA LYS A 69 14.77 -1.63 0.17
C LYS A 69 15.94 -0.80 -0.32
N ARG A 70 16.79 -0.35 0.61
CA ARG A 70 18.05 0.31 0.26
C ARG A 70 19.07 -0.74 -0.15
N LYS A 71 20.01 -0.35 -1.03
CA LYS A 71 21.16 -1.18 -1.38
C LYS A 71 21.89 -1.52 -0.07
N PRO A 72 22.09 -2.81 0.26
CA PRO A 72 22.84 -3.17 1.46
C PRO A 72 24.24 -2.57 1.34
N VAL A 73 24.68 -1.89 2.39
CA VAL A 73 26.04 -1.38 2.48
C VAL A 73 26.96 -2.59 2.64
N PRO A 74 28.11 -2.65 1.93
CA PRO A 74 29.10 -3.69 2.17
C PRO A 74 29.46 -3.72 3.66
N LYS A 75 29.38 -4.90 4.28
CA LYS A 75 29.77 -5.07 5.68
C LYS A 75 31.29 -4.89 5.75
N ILE A 76 31.75 -3.82 6.39
CA ILE A 76 33.16 -3.64 6.71
C ILE A 76 33.49 -4.65 7.81
N THR A 77 34.29 -5.66 7.50
CA THR A 77 34.87 -6.58 8.49
C THR A 77 36.22 -6.02 8.93
N ASN A 78 36.34 -5.67 10.22
CA ASN A 78 37.64 -5.40 10.86
C ASN A 78 38.37 -6.72 11.16
#